data_AF-A0AAN8IMQ1-F1
#
_entry.id   AF-A0AAN8IMQ1-F1
#
_cell.length_a   1.000
_cell.length_b   1.000
_cell.length_c   1.000
_cell.angle_alpha   90.00
_cell.angle_beta   90.00
_cell.angle_gamma   90.00
#
_symmetry.space_group_name_H-M   'P 1'
#
loop_
_entity.id
_entity.type
_entity.pdbx_description
1 polymer ?
#
loop_
_entity_poly.entity_id
_entity_poly.type
_entity_poly.pdbx_seq_one_letter_code
_entity_poly.pdbx_strand_id
1 'polypeptide(L)'
;VYPSYQSPKLYSLFRTEGKCIAIDARETAPALAHRDMFRNDSDGSKYGFKSAGTPGELAGYWYAFTHHGSGRVTWKDLVEPSAKLCRDGVPVSEYLDNVMKVKERHFRLFPSMKAWINPSTNSTYKVGDLLPRLKLAKTLEKLANSDDPVELFYRGEMADTIAKEMAEG
;
A
#
# COMPACT_ATOMS: atom_id res chain seq x y z
N VAL A 1 -7.43 -26.56 -19.36
CA VAL A 1 -8.08 -25.29 -19.78
C VAL A 1 -8.75 -24.71 -18.55
N TYR A 2 -8.03 -23.84 -17.82
CA TYR A 2 -8.60 -23.08 -16.69
C TYR A 2 -8.81 -21.65 -17.19
N PRO A 3 -9.94 -20.99 -16.89
CA PRO A 3 -10.20 -19.65 -17.35
C PRO A 3 -9.17 -18.71 -16.72
N SER A 4 -8.51 -17.92 -17.56
CA SER A 4 -7.57 -16.87 -17.22
C SER A 4 -8.16 -15.95 -16.16
N TYR A 5 -7.63 -16.01 -14.94
CA TYR A 5 -7.82 -14.98 -13.93
C TYR A 5 -7.19 -13.69 -14.46
N GLN A 6 -8.03 -12.75 -14.91
CA GLN A 6 -7.57 -11.41 -15.30
C GLN A 6 -7.25 -10.64 -14.01
N SER A 7 -5.97 -10.62 -13.68
CA SER A 7 -5.39 -9.83 -12.59
C SER A 7 -5.73 -8.34 -12.78
N PRO A 8 -5.92 -7.58 -11.69
CA PRO A 8 -6.08 -6.13 -11.80
C PRO A 8 -4.79 -5.53 -12.37
N LYS A 9 -4.90 -4.97 -13.56
CA LYS A 9 -3.86 -4.16 -14.22
C LYS A 9 -4.25 -2.69 -13.99
N LEU A 10 -3.27 -1.84 -13.69
CA LEU A 10 -3.50 -0.40 -13.71
C LEU A 10 -3.56 0.04 -15.18
N TYR A 11 -4.75 0.32 -15.68
CA TYR A 11 -4.95 0.87 -17.02
C TYR A 11 -5.05 2.39 -16.93
N SER A 12 -4.16 3.09 -17.61
CA SER A 12 -4.23 4.55 -17.78
C SER A 12 -4.46 4.88 -19.27
N LEU A 13 -5.67 5.32 -19.61
CA LEU A 13 -6.00 5.76 -20.97
C LEU A 13 -5.60 7.24 -21.18
N PHE A 14 -4.62 7.48 -22.03
CA PHE A 14 -4.23 8.84 -22.45
C PHE A 14 -5.04 9.24 -23.70
N ARG A 15 -6.24 9.78 -23.47
CA ARG A 15 -7.27 10.02 -24.50
C ARG A 15 -6.87 11.05 -25.58
N THR A 16 -5.83 11.84 -25.38
CA THR A 16 -5.49 12.98 -26.26
C THR A 16 -4.72 12.60 -27.53
N GLU A 17 -4.02 11.46 -27.56
CA GLU A 17 -3.21 11.05 -28.72
C GLU A 17 -3.78 9.85 -29.49
N GLY A 18 -4.94 9.32 -29.09
CA GLY A 18 -5.46 8.06 -29.65
C GLY A 18 -4.61 6.84 -29.32
N LYS A 19 -3.69 6.94 -28.35
CA LYS A 19 -2.82 5.85 -27.88
C LYS A 19 -3.36 5.28 -26.57
N CYS A 20 -3.31 3.95 -26.46
CA CYS A 20 -3.60 3.23 -25.24
C CYS A 20 -2.28 2.74 -24.63
N ILE A 21 -2.05 3.03 -23.35
CA ILE A 21 -0.86 2.61 -22.62
C ILE A 21 -1.32 1.79 -21.41
N ALA A 22 -0.67 0.65 -21.19
CA ALA A 22 -0.86 -0.16 -19.99
C ALA A 22 0.45 -0.16 -19.19
N ILE A 23 0.36 0.13 -17.89
CA ILE A 23 1.50 0.10 -16.97
C ILE A 23 1.29 -1.10 -16.05
N ASP A 24 2.18 -2.09 -16.16
CA ASP A 24 2.17 -3.24 -15.26
C ASP A 24 3.05 -2.94 -14.04
N ALA A 25 2.39 -2.63 -12.93
CA ALA A 25 3.01 -2.36 -11.63
C ALA A 25 2.67 -3.46 -10.61
N ARG A 26 2.40 -4.68 -11.11
CA ARG A 26 2.07 -5.85 -10.27
C ARG A 26 3.25 -6.24 -9.39
N GLU A 27 2.93 -6.73 -8.19
CA GLU A 27 3.95 -7.27 -7.30
C GLU A 27 4.67 -8.49 -7.92
N THR A 28 5.95 -8.64 -7.60
CA THR A 28 6.76 -9.79 -8.04
C THR A 28 7.09 -10.70 -6.86
N ALA A 29 7.25 -12.00 -7.12
CA ALA A 29 7.71 -12.92 -6.10
C ALA A 29 9.12 -12.52 -5.63
N PRO A 30 9.41 -12.47 -4.31
CA PRO A 30 10.75 -12.17 -3.82
C PRO A 30 11.79 -13.18 -4.34
N ALA A 31 13.07 -12.78 -4.41
CA ALA A 31 14.13 -13.60 -4.99
C ALA A 31 14.33 -14.97 -4.30
N LEU A 32 13.98 -15.08 -3.02
CA LEU A 32 14.06 -16.32 -2.24
C LEU A 32 12.77 -17.18 -2.33
N ALA A 33 11.75 -16.73 -3.05
CA ALA A 33 10.52 -17.49 -3.23
C ALA A 33 10.78 -18.76 -4.07
N HIS A 34 10.12 -19.85 -3.71
CA HIS A 34 10.20 -21.11 -4.45
C HIS A 34 8.85 -21.83 -4.47
N ARG A 35 8.64 -22.69 -5.46
CA ARG A 35 7.35 -23.37 -5.76
C ARG A 35 6.66 -23.96 -4.52
N ASP A 36 7.44 -24.60 -3.66
CA ASP A 36 6.92 -25.41 -2.55
C ASP A 36 6.87 -24.67 -1.20
N MET A 37 7.13 -23.35 -1.16
CA MET A 37 7.28 -22.57 0.09
C MET A 37 6.03 -22.53 1.00
N PHE A 38 4.86 -22.89 0.47
CA PHE A 38 3.58 -22.96 1.20
C PHE A 38 2.91 -24.34 1.15
N ARG A 39 3.60 -25.37 0.64
CA ARG A 39 2.98 -26.68 0.36
C ARG A 39 2.31 -27.32 1.60
N ASN A 40 2.86 -27.06 2.79
CA ASN A 40 2.34 -27.56 4.06
C ASN A 40 1.85 -26.42 4.98
N ASP A 41 1.73 -25.19 4.45
CA ASP A 41 1.34 -24.01 5.19
C ASP A 41 0.49 -23.09 4.29
N SER A 42 -0.77 -23.47 4.10
CA SER A 42 -1.69 -22.72 3.25
C SER A 42 -2.10 -21.37 3.85
N ASP A 43 -1.92 -21.19 5.16
CA ASP A 43 -2.25 -19.93 5.84
C ASP A 43 -1.07 -18.96 5.76
N GLY A 44 0.18 -19.43 5.72
CA GLY A 44 1.36 -18.63 5.48
C GLY A 44 1.38 -17.94 4.11
N SER A 45 0.59 -18.41 3.14
CA SER A 45 0.40 -17.73 1.85
C SER A 45 -0.65 -16.59 1.91
N LYS A 46 -1.34 -16.43 3.05
CA LYS A 46 -2.42 -15.44 3.24
C LYS A 46 -2.13 -14.47 4.37
N TYR A 47 -1.34 -14.89 5.35
CA TYR A 47 -1.05 -14.15 6.57
C TYR A 47 0.44 -14.13 6.86
N GLY A 48 0.90 -13.01 7.43
CA GLY A 48 2.29 -12.81 7.83
C GLY A 48 3.18 -12.29 6.70
N PHE A 49 4.44 -12.05 7.02
CA PHE A 49 5.39 -11.38 6.12
C PHE A 49 5.68 -12.20 4.86
N LYS A 50 5.71 -13.53 4.97
CA LYS A 50 5.97 -14.44 3.84
C LYS A 50 4.91 -14.37 2.74
N SER A 51 3.68 -13.94 3.04
CA SER A 51 2.63 -13.80 2.02
C SER A 51 2.79 -12.54 1.14
N ALA A 52 3.73 -11.65 1.47
CA ALA A 52 3.94 -10.41 0.72
C ALA A 52 4.78 -10.65 -0.55
N GLY A 53 4.32 -10.09 -1.67
CA GLY A 53 5.16 -9.88 -2.86
C GLY A 53 5.95 -8.57 -2.76
N THR A 54 6.95 -8.39 -3.61
CA THR A 54 7.68 -7.12 -3.74
C THR A 54 6.72 -6.06 -4.30
N PRO A 55 6.41 -4.98 -3.58
CA PRO A 55 5.44 -3.97 -4.03
C PRO A 55 5.89 -3.29 -5.33
N GLY A 56 4.97 -3.05 -6.27
CA GLY A 56 5.26 -2.32 -7.53
C GLY A 56 4.53 -0.97 -7.67
N GLU A 57 3.56 -0.70 -6.78
CA GLU A 57 2.61 0.40 -6.92
C GLU A 57 3.28 1.78 -7.04
N LEU A 58 4.22 2.10 -6.13
CA LEU A 58 4.93 3.38 -6.17
C LEU A 58 5.77 3.55 -7.45
N ALA A 59 6.38 2.47 -7.94
CA ALA A 59 7.16 2.52 -9.18
C ALA A 59 6.24 2.77 -10.38
N GLY A 60 5.05 2.16 -10.39
CA GLY A 60 4.01 2.41 -11.40
C GLY A 60 3.53 3.85 -11.40
N TYR A 61 3.22 4.42 -10.23
CA TYR A 61 2.79 5.82 -10.11
C TYR A 61 3.88 6.80 -10.53
N TRP A 62 5.12 6.56 -10.09
CA TRP A 62 6.24 7.40 -10.49
C TRP A 62 6.52 7.33 -11.99
N TYR A 63 6.46 6.13 -12.58
CA TYR A 63 6.61 5.96 -14.03
C TYR A 63 5.50 6.72 -14.79
N ALA A 64 4.24 6.56 -14.38
CA ALA A 64 3.11 7.28 -14.97
C ALA A 64 3.29 8.80 -14.87
N PHE A 65 3.71 9.29 -13.71
CA PHE A 65 3.96 10.71 -13.48
C PHE A 65 5.10 11.27 -14.36
N THR A 66 6.24 10.57 -14.40
CA THR A 66 7.43 11.05 -15.11
C THR A 66 7.34 10.93 -16.63
N HIS A 67 6.68 9.89 -17.14
CA HIS A 67 6.61 9.62 -18.58
C HIS A 67 5.32 10.13 -19.23
N HIS A 68 4.26 10.28 -18.43
CA HIS A 68 2.92 10.59 -18.94
C HIS A 68 2.16 11.64 -18.10
N GLY A 69 2.83 12.27 -17.14
CA GLY A 69 2.25 13.36 -16.37
C GLY A 69 1.95 14.58 -17.24
N SER A 70 1.00 15.41 -16.81
CA SER A 70 0.57 16.60 -17.55
C SER A 70 1.61 17.72 -17.58
N GLY A 71 2.64 17.65 -16.73
CA GLY A 71 3.61 18.72 -16.49
C GLY A 71 3.04 19.96 -15.78
N ARG A 72 1.77 19.93 -15.34
CA ARG A 72 1.07 21.08 -14.72
C ARG A 72 1.00 21.01 -13.19
N VAL A 73 1.34 19.85 -12.63
CA VAL A 73 1.35 19.58 -11.19
C VAL A 73 2.64 18.87 -10.86
N THR A 74 3.19 19.16 -9.69
CA THR A 74 4.38 18.46 -9.17
C THR A 74 3.97 17.12 -8.56
N TRP A 75 4.95 16.25 -8.32
CA TRP A 75 4.73 15.01 -7.58
C TRP A 75 4.15 15.28 -6.19
N LYS A 76 4.70 16.29 -5.51
CA LYS A 76 4.24 16.73 -4.20
C LYS A 76 2.76 17.11 -4.22
N ASP A 77 2.31 17.84 -5.23
CA ASP A 77 0.91 18.25 -5.37
C ASP A 77 -0.06 17.06 -5.46
N LEU A 78 0.42 15.91 -5.96
CA LEU A 78 -0.37 14.67 -6.06
C LEU A 78 -0.42 13.88 -4.75
N VAL A 79 0.67 13.85 -3.98
CA VAL A 79 0.81 12.98 -2.80
C VAL A 79 0.46 13.68 -1.48
N GLU A 80 0.84 14.94 -1.33
CA GLU A 80 0.63 15.73 -0.10
C GLU A 80 -0.84 15.76 0.37
N PRO A 81 -1.86 15.89 -0.51
CA PRO A 81 -3.25 15.85 -0.07
C PRO A 81 -3.62 14.55 0.65
N SER A 82 -3.13 13.39 0.19
CA SER A 82 -3.35 12.11 0.83
C SER A 82 -2.60 11.99 2.15
N ALA A 83 -1.40 12.55 2.24
CA ALA A 83 -0.65 12.61 3.48
C ALA A 83 -1.40 13.43 4.56
N LYS A 84 -1.98 14.57 4.16
CA LYS A 84 -2.85 15.39 5.01
C LYS A 84 -4.07 14.63 5.51
N LEU A 85 -4.80 13.94 4.63
CA LEU A 85 -5.96 13.11 5.03
C LEU A 85 -5.55 12.01 6.02
N CYS A 86 -4.38 11.40 5.84
CA CYS A 86 -3.88 10.40 6.79
C CYS A 86 -3.54 11.02 8.15
N ARG A 87 -3.06 12.27 8.19
CA ARG A 87 -2.70 12.96 9.43
C ARG A 87 -3.92 13.48 10.18
N ASP A 88 -4.83 14.14 9.47
CA ASP A 88 -6.04 14.76 10.02
C ASP A 88 -7.10 13.70 10.33
N GLY A 89 -7.05 12.56 9.64
CA GLY A 89 -8.00 11.47 9.74
C GLY A 89 -9.18 11.63 8.78
N VAL A 90 -9.78 10.50 8.41
CA VAL A 90 -10.99 10.47 7.59
C VAL A 90 -12.15 9.84 8.37
N PRO A 91 -13.39 10.31 8.17
CA PRO A 91 -14.56 9.68 8.78
C PRO A 91 -14.65 8.22 8.33
N VAL A 92 -14.77 7.30 9.27
CA VAL A 92 -14.98 5.89 8.97
C VAL A 92 -16.34 5.72 8.30
N SER A 93 -16.33 5.08 7.13
CA SER A 93 -17.54 4.68 6.42
C SER A 93 -18.18 3.44 7.04
N GLU A 94 -19.45 3.21 6.74
CA GLU A 94 -20.16 1.99 7.18
C GLU A 94 -19.46 0.71 6.71
N TYR A 95 -18.97 0.70 5.47
CA TYR A 95 -18.22 -0.43 4.95
C TYR A 95 -16.94 -0.69 5.74
N LEU A 96 -16.16 0.37 6.03
CA LEU A 96 -14.90 0.22 6.75
C LEU A 96 -15.12 -0.21 8.20
N ASP A 97 -16.16 0.30 8.88
CA ASP A 97 -16.56 -0.18 10.21
C ASP A 97 -16.86 -1.68 10.20
N ASN A 98 -17.67 -2.14 9.23
CA ASN A 98 -18.00 -3.56 9.10
C ASN A 98 -16.77 -4.44 8.85
N VAL A 99 -15.84 -3.99 8.00
CA VAL A 99 -14.57 -4.70 7.77
C VAL A 99 -13.71 -4.73 9.03
N MET A 100 -13.61 -3.61 9.76
CA MET A 100 -12.82 -3.53 10.98
C MET A 100 -13.34 -4.46 12.08
N LYS A 101 -14.66 -4.55 12.28
CA LYS A 101 -15.28 -5.51 13.22
C LYS A 101 -14.89 -6.95 12.91
N VAL A 102 -14.97 -7.35 11.64
CA VAL A 102 -14.59 -8.70 11.21
C VAL A 102 -13.09 -8.97 11.44
N LYS A 103 -12.25 -7.93 11.33
CA LYS A 103 -10.78 -8.03 11.44
C LYS A 103 -10.23 -7.70 12.82
N GLU A 104 -11.06 -7.33 13.79
CA GLU A 104 -10.61 -6.85 15.11
C GLU A 104 -9.69 -7.85 15.80
N ARG A 105 -10.03 -9.15 15.78
CA ARG A 105 -9.17 -10.20 16.33
C ARG A 105 -7.77 -10.15 15.73
N HIS A 106 -7.67 -9.97 14.42
CA HIS A 106 -6.39 -9.86 13.72
C HIS A 106 -5.63 -8.61 14.14
N PHE A 107 -6.30 -7.46 14.28
CA PHE A 107 -5.64 -6.23 14.72
C PHE A 107 -5.06 -6.32 16.13
N ARG A 108 -5.68 -7.12 17.00
CA ARG A 108 -5.19 -7.36 18.37
C ARG A 108 -4.06 -8.38 18.45
N LEU A 109 -3.98 -9.31 17.48
CA LEU A 109 -2.91 -10.32 17.42
C LEU A 109 -1.58 -9.74 16.96
N PHE A 110 -1.59 -8.74 16.07
CA PHE A 110 -0.38 -8.20 15.47
C PHE A 110 -0.06 -6.78 16.00
N PRO A 111 1.07 -6.58 16.69
CA PRO A 111 1.47 -5.26 17.19
C PRO A 111 1.52 -4.16 16.11
N SER A 112 1.89 -4.53 14.87
CA SER A 112 1.90 -3.62 13.71
C SER A 112 0.53 -3.07 13.34
N MET A 113 -0.55 -3.76 13.73
CA MET A 113 -1.94 -3.41 13.41
C MET A 113 -2.64 -2.62 14.53
N LYS A 114 -1.95 -2.31 15.63
CA LYS A 114 -2.53 -1.58 16.78
C LYS A 114 -3.20 -0.26 16.40
N ALA A 115 -2.74 0.40 15.34
CA ALA A 115 -3.29 1.67 14.85
C ALA A 115 -4.75 1.55 14.33
N TRP A 116 -5.31 0.36 14.24
CA TRP A 116 -6.72 0.13 13.91
C TRP A 116 -7.64 0.09 15.14
N ILE A 117 -7.07 0.09 16.35
CA ILE A 117 -7.80 0.17 17.62
C ILE A 117 -7.79 1.61 18.10
N ASN A 118 -8.99 2.17 18.33
CA ASN A 118 -9.18 3.48 18.90
C ASN A 118 -8.70 3.48 20.38
N PRO A 119 -7.69 4.27 20.73
CA PRO A 119 -7.11 4.26 22.08
C PRO A 119 -8.08 4.76 23.15
N SER A 120 -9.06 5.61 22.80
CA SER A 120 -10.02 6.17 23.73
C SER A 120 -11.12 5.18 24.12
N THR A 121 -11.49 4.29 23.21
CA THR A 121 -12.59 3.32 23.41
C THR A 121 -12.10 1.88 23.57
N ASN A 122 -10.81 1.63 23.33
CA ASN A 122 -10.21 0.29 23.26
C ASN A 122 -11.01 -0.67 22.35
N SER A 123 -11.62 -0.15 21.29
CA SER A 123 -12.37 -0.89 20.26
C SER A 123 -11.88 -0.43 18.88
N THR A 124 -12.28 -1.10 17.79
CA THR A 124 -12.04 -0.52 16.46
C THR A 124 -12.77 0.82 16.32
N TYR A 125 -12.26 1.69 15.45
CA TYR A 125 -12.97 2.92 15.09
C TYR A 125 -14.34 2.55 14.48
N LYS A 126 -15.36 3.36 14.76
CA LYS A 126 -16.76 3.16 14.33
C LYS A 126 -17.15 4.19 13.28
N VAL A 127 -18.29 3.96 12.61
CA VAL A 127 -18.83 4.93 11.62
C VAL A 127 -18.86 6.35 12.19
N GLY A 128 -18.32 7.29 11.41
CA GLY A 128 -18.23 8.70 11.79
C GLY A 128 -17.04 9.07 12.66
N ASP A 129 -16.35 8.11 13.30
CA ASP A 129 -15.09 8.39 13.98
C ASP A 129 -14.05 8.87 12.95
N LEU A 130 -13.19 9.81 13.35
CA LEU A 130 -12.02 10.18 12.56
C LEU A 130 -10.91 9.16 12.78
N LEU A 131 -10.53 8.43 11.72
CA LEU A 131 -9.46 7.45 11.72
C LEU A 131 -8.15 8.05 11.18
N PRO A 132 -7.18 8.39 12.04
CA PRO A 132 -5.85 8.83 11.60
C PRO A 132 -4.95 7.65 11.23
N ARG A 133 -4.07 7.87 10.25
CA ARG A 133 -3.03 6.94 9.78
C ARG A 133 -1.65 7.61 9.86
N LEU A 134 -1.24 8.00 11.06
CA LEU A 134 -0.05 8.85 11.28
C LEU A 134 1.26 8.27 10.73
N LYS A 135 1.49 6.96 10.83
CA LYS A 135 2.69 6.32 10.23
C LYS A 135 2.68 6.41 8.70
N LEU A 136 1.50 6.22 8.10
CA LEU A 136 1.33 6.35 6.66
C LEU A 136 1.46 7.82 6.23
N ALA A 137 0.91 8.76 6.99
CA ALA A 137 1.08 10.19 6.75
C ALA A 137 2.57 10.57 6.65
N LYS A 138 3.38 10.17 7.63
CA LYS A 138 4.84 10.39 7.61
C LYS A 138 5.53 9.75 6.41
N THR A 139 5.09 8.56 6.00
CA THR A 139 5.64 7.86 4.82
C THR A 139 5.31 8.64 3.55
N LEU A 140 4.05 9.06 3.39
CA LEU A 140 3.61 9.85 2.24
C LEU A 140 4.25 11.24 2.21
N GLU A 141 4.44 11.89 3.36
CA GLU A 141 5.17 13.16 3.48
C GLU A 141 6.61 13.02 2.99
N LYS A 142 7.33 11.96 3.42
CA LYS A 142 8.69 11.68 2.93
C LYS A 142 8.70 11.46 1.41
N LEU A 143 7.77 10.66 0.90
CA LEU A 143 7.66 10.38 -0.54
C LEU A 143 7.29 11.64 -1.35
N ALA A 144 6.42 12.51 -0.83
CA ALA A 144 6.00 13.74 -1.48
C ALA A 144 7.14 14.77 -1.60
N ASN A 145 8.07 14.77 -0.65
CA ASN A 145 9.21 15.70 -0.59
C ASN A 145 10.51 15.11 -1.14
N SER A 146 10.51 13.89 -1.66
CA SER A 146 11.69 13.27 -2.27
C SER A 146 11.87 13.73 -3.72
N ASP A 147 13.11 14.02 -4.12
CA ASP A 147 13.47 14.22 -5.53
C ASP A 147 13.38 12.91 -6.32
N ASP A 148 13.65 11.77 -5.67
CA ASP A 148 13.47 10.43 -6.22
C ASP A 148 12.73 9.54 -5.20
N PRO A 149 11.39 9.44 -5.27
CA PRO A 149 10.62 8.61 -4.34
C PRO A 149 10.85 7.11 -4.56
N VAL A 150 11.25 6.70 -5.78
CA VAL A 150 11.53 5.28 -6.08
C VAL A 150 12.86 4.88 -5.43
N GLU A 151 13.91 5.69 -5.58
CA GLU A 151 15.18 5.44 -4.89
C GLU A 151 14.98 5.38 -3.38
N LEU A 152 14.27 6.36 -2.81
CA LEU A 152 13.98 6.41 -1.37
C LEU A 152 13.28 5.14 -0.86
N PHE A 153 12.30 4.62 -1.61
CA PHE A 153 11.50 3.47 -1.20
C PHE A 153 12.18 2.13 -1.44
N TYR A 154 12.82 1.94 -2.60
CA TYR A 154 13.31 0.63 -3.04
C TYR A 154 14.79 0.41 -2.76
N ARG A 155 15.57 1.47 -2.48
CA ARG A 155 17.03 1.37 -2.26
C ARG A 155 17.57 2.23 -1.12
N GLY A 156 16.81 3.22 -0.65
CA GLY A 156 17.19 4.12 0.44
C GLY A 156 16.74 3.65 1.83
N GLU A 157 16.64 4.59 2.77
CA GLU A 157 16.33 4.31 4.18
C GLU A 157 15.02 3.54 4.41
N MET A 158 14.02 3.68 3.52
CA MET A 158 12.77 2.93 3.63
C MET A 158 12.98 1.47 3.25
N ALA A 159 13.85 1.18 2.27
CA ALA A 159 14.17 -0.17 1.86
C ALA A 159 14.85 -0.93 3.01
N ASP A 160 15.79 -0.28 3.71
CA ASP A 160 16.43 -0.85 4.90
C ASP A 160 15.42 -1.14 6.01
N THR A 161 14.48 -0.22 6.24
CA THR A 161 13.42 -0.39 7.24
C THR A 161 12.52 -1.58 6.87
N ILE A 162 12.09 -1.67 5.62
CA ILE A 162 11.24 -2.78 5.12
C ILE A 162 11.99 -4.10 5.23
N ALA A 163 13.25 -4.17 4.78
CA ALA A 163 14.06 -5.39 4.83
C ALA A 163 14.27 -5.87 6.27
N LYS A 164 14.51 -4.93 7.19
CA LYS A 164 14.61 -5.23 8.62
C LYS A 164 13.31 -5.79 9.19
N GLU A 165 12.18 -5.12 8.94
CA GLU A 165 10.87 -5.61 9.42
C GLU A 165 10.50 -6.98 8.83
N MET A 166 10.85 -7.24 7.57
CA MET A 166 10.64 -8.55 6.93
C MET A 166 11.52 -9.66 7.50
N ALA A 167 12.70 -9.32 8.05
CA ALA A 167 13.61 -10.28 8.68
C ALA A 167 13.27 -10.54 10.15
N GLU A 168 12.70 -9.55 10.85
CA GLU A 168 12.31 -9.63 12.27
C GLU A 168 10.90 -10.21 12.47
N GLY A 169 10.07 -10.17 11.43
CA GLY A 169 8.67 -10.59 11.43
C GLY A 169 8.43 -12.09 11.21
#